data_AF-A0A752RCJ0-F1
#
_entry.id   AF-A0A752RCJ0-F1
#
_cell.length_a   1.000
_cell.length_b   1.000
_cell.length_c   1.000
_cell.angle_alpha   90.00
_cell.angle_beta   90.00
_cell.angle_gamma   90.00
#
_symmetry.space_group_name_H-M   'P 1'
#
loop_
_entity.id
_entity.type
_entity.pdbx_description
1 polymer ?
#
loop_
_entity_poly.entity_id
_entity_poly.type
_entity_poly.pdbx_seq_one_letter_code
_entity_poly.pdbx_strand_id
1 'polypeptide(L)'
;MKKVKWLKLNIRLEFETAVRRLSLDSFTEDKGKGFIFDKIRHDFANGRFVERIVYHDKISSFDGSETTVERIEYRTTNFSVALDSLPVMQITNPPRTLKPFSQALVKNLGLGVSLEEIDINPIDWLNEISSSVNINLTQLDISRVRVSDYATAKMQIIG
;
A
#
# COMPACT_ATOMS: atom_id res chain seq x y z
N MET A 1 3.45 -12.61 -9.20
CA MET A 1 2.29 -12.73 -8.28
C MET A 1 2.01 -11.34 -7.70
N LYS A 2 0.79 -10.82 -7.85
CA LYS A 2 0.41 -9.47 -7.38
C LYS A 2 0.21 -9.52 -5.87
N LYS A 3 0.93 -8.68 -5.11
CA LYS A 3 0.71 -8.56 -3.66
C LYS A 3 -0.35 -7.49 -3.43
N VAL A 4 -1.32 -7.77 -2.58
CA VAL A 4 -2.38 -6.83 -2.23
C VAL A 4 -2.38 -6.65 -0.73
N LYS A 5 -2.47 -5.40 -0.27
CA LYS A 5 -2.70 -5.05 1.13
C LYS A 5 -3.98 -4.24 1.22
N TRP A 6 -4.94 -4.70 2.03
CA TRP A 6 -6.13 -3.94 2.36
C TRP A 6 -5.91 -3.19 3.67
N LEU A 7 -6.34 -1.94 3.70
CA LEU A 7 -6.21 -1.05 4.85
C LEU A 7 -7.54 -0.34 5.06
N LYS A 8 -7.92 -0.13 6.32
CA LYS A 8 -9.04 0.71 6.66
C LYS A 8 -8.60 2.17 6.57
N LEU A 9 -9.19 2.91 5.65
CA LEU A 9 -9.08 4.35 5.50
C LEU A 9 -10.11 5.02 6.40
N ASN A 10 -9.69 5.50 7.56
CA ASN A 10 -10.55 6.37 8.36
C ASN A 10 -10.54 7.75 7.73
N ILE A 11 -11.69 8.20 7.25
CA ILE A 11 -11.86 9.49 6.60
C ILE A 11 -13.25 10.03 6.94
N ARG A 12 -13.35 11.35 7.12
CA ARG A 12 -14.62 12.05 7.40
C ARG A 12 -15.11 12.89 6.22
N LEU A 13 -14.50 12.71 5.06
CA LEU A 13 -14.80 13.43 3.83
C LEU A 13 -15.55 12.50 2.90
N GLU A 14 -16.48 13.08 2.15
CA GLU A 14 -17.10 12.42 1.01
C GLU A 14 -16.05 11.97 -0.01
N PHE A 15 -16.30 10.83 -0.64
CA PHE A 15 -15.39 10.20 -1.60
C PHE A 15 -14.91 11.18 -2.68
N GLU A 16 -15.84 11.87 -3.34
CA GLU A 16 -15.51 12.85 -4.40
C GLU A 16 -14.65 14.00 -3.88
N THR A 17 -14.92 14.47 -2.65
CA THR A 17 -14.13 15.54 -2.02
C THR A 17 -12.72 15.05 -1.72
N ALA A 18 -12.57 13.83 -1.23
CA ALA A 18 -11.27 13.23 -0.96
C ALA A 18 -10.46 13.08 -2.25
N VAL A 19 -11.04 12.47 -3.30
CA VAL A 19 -10.37 12.30 -4.59
C VAL A 19 -9.96 13.65 -5.17
N ARG A 20 -10.86 14.64 -5.18
CA ARG A 20 -10.57 15.99 -5.67
C ARG A 20 -9.39 16.62 -4.93
N ARG A 21 -9.34 16.54 -3.59
CA ARG A 21 -8.23 17.09 -2.80
C ARG A 21 -6.90 16.41 -3.12
N LEU A 22 -6.90 15.09 -3.27
CA LEU A 22 -5.68 14.36 -3.67
C LEU A 22 -5.22 14.75 -5.08
N SER A 23 -6.15 14.96 -6.02
CA SER A 23 -5.80 15.39 -7.39
C SER A 23 -5.16 16.78 -7.44
N LEU A 24 -5.45 17.66 -6.49
CA LEU A 24 -4.81 18.99 -6.41
C LEU A 24 -3.32 18.90 -6.06
N ASP A 25 -2.87 17.87 -5.34
CA ASP A 25 -1.46 17.61 -5.04
C ASP A 25 -0.85 16.64 -6.06
N SER A 26 -1.03 16.97 -7.35
CA SER A 26 -0.49 16.19 -8.47
C SER A 26 1.04 16.15 -8.45
N PHE A 27 1.60 14.99 -8.83
CA PHE A 27 3.05 14.83 -8.99
C PHE A 27 3.59 15.73 -10.11
N THR A 28 4.73 16.34 -9.84
CA THR A 28 5.55 17.08 -10.82
C THR A 28 7.01 16.83 -10.48
N GLU A 29 7.89 16.84 -11.48
CA GLU A 29 9.34 16.64 -11.26
C GLU A 29 9.93 17.64 -10.26
N ASP A 30 9.51 18.90 -10.33
CA ASP A 30 9.98 19.97 -9.45
C ASP A 30 9.60 19.73 -7.97
N LYS A 31 8.34 19.36 -7.70
CA LYS A 31 7.89 19.00 -6.34
C LYS A 31 8.53 17.70 -5.82
N GLY A 32 8.92 16.80 -6.72
CA GLY A 32 9.46 15.49 -6.39
C GLY A 32 8.51 14.53 -5.67
N LYS A 33 7.24 14.90 -5.41
CA LYS A 33 6.23 14.00 -4.86
C LYS A 33 4.80 14.46 -5.18
N GLY A 34 3.86 13.52 -5.24
CA GLY A 34 2.44 13.83 -5.44
C GLY A 34 1.64 12.64 -5.96
N PHE A 35 0.36 12.89 -6.26
CA PHE A 35 -0.57 11.88 -6.75
C PHE A 35 -0.66 11.91 -8.27
N ILE A 36 -0.93 10.75 -8.87
CA ILE A 36 -1.27 10.57 -10.28
C ILE A 36 -2.47 9.62 -10.31
N PHE A 37 -3.58 10.03 -10.91
CA PHE A 37 -4.75 9.17 -11.05
C PHE A 37 -4.82 8.61 -12.47
N ASP A 38 -4.86 7.29 -12.57
CA ASP A 38 -5.04 6.59 -13.86
C ASP A 38 -6.52 6.54 -14.25
N LYS A 39 -7.41 6.50 -13.24
CA LYS A 39 -8.85 6.37 -13.44
C LYS A 39 -9.63 6.98 -12.28
N ILE A 40 -10.57 7.87 -12.60
CA ILE A 40 -11.53 8.44 -11.65
C ILE A 40 -12.93 8.23 -12.24
N ARG A 41 -13.82 7.65 -11.43
CA ARG A 41 -15.26 7.49 -11.66
C ARG A 41 -16.00 7.99 -10.42
N HIS A 42 -17.32 8.09 -10.51
CA HIS A 42 -18.17 8.52 -9.39
C HIS A 42 -18.04 7.62 -8.14
N ASP A 43 -17.77 6.32 -8.35
CA ASP A 43 -17.72 5.27 -7.34
C ASP A 43 -16.33 4.67 -7.14
N PHE A 44 -15.34 5.07 -7.92
CA PHE A 44 -14.06 4.39 -7.97
C PHE A 44 -12.91 5.31 -8.37
N ALA A 45 -11.81 5.24 -7.63
CA ALA A 45 -10.58 5.94 -7.95
C ALA A 45 -9.40 4.97 -7.88
N ASN A 46 -8.59 4.94 -8.94
CA ASN A 46 -7.32 4.22 -9.00
C ASN A 46 -6.22 5.20 -9.38
N GLY A 47 -5.14 5.15 -8.62
CA GLY A 47 -3.99 6.00 -8.84
C GLY A 47 -2.76 5.53 -8.11
N ARG A 48 -1.77 6.40 -8.11
CA ARG A 48 -0.48 6.15 -7.52
C ARG A 48 0.06 7.41 -6.87
N PHE A 49 0.64 7.25 -5.70
CA PHE A 49 1.46 8.28 -5.07
C PHE A 49 2.91 8.03 -5.46
N VAL A 50 3.55 9.04 -6.03
CA VAL A 50 4.92 8.97 -6.55
C VAL A 50 5.83 9.85 -5.70
N GLU A 51 7.03 9.36 -5.43
CA GLU A 51 8.11 10.07 -4.77
C GLU A 51 9.40 9.92 -5.57
N ARG A 52 10.06 11.02 -5.88
CA ARG A 52 11.40 11.10 -6.45
C ARG A 52 12.40 11.19 -5.30
N ILE A 53 13.28 10.20 -5.21
CA ILE A 53 14.30 10.10 -4.18
C ILE A 53 15.67 10.23 -4.88
N VAL A 54 16.47 11.20 -4.43
CA VAL A 54 17.82 11.43 -4.95
C VAL A 54 18.83 10.94 -3.93
N TYR A 55 19.58 9.91 -4.30
CA TYR A 55 20.68 9.37 -3.53
C TYR A 55 21.98 10.00 -4.00
N HIS A 56 22.84 10.35 -3.05
CA HIS A 56 24.21 10.81 -3.31
C HIS A 56 25.14 9.77 -2.71
N ASP A 57 25.58 8.83 -3.53
CA ASP A 57 26.46 7.75 -3.11
C ASP A 57 27.91 8.22 -3.26
N LYS A 58 28.64 8.30 -2.15
CA LYS A 58 30.07 8.59 -2.16
C LYS A 58 30.86 7.31 -2.37
N ILE A 59 31.61 7.26 -3.46
CA ILE A 59 32.47 6.15 -3.81
C ILE A 59 33.92 6.61 -3.63
N SER A 60 34.62 5.96 -2.72
CA SER A 60 36.06 6.14 -2.53
C SER A 60 36.82 5.36 -3.59
N SER A 61 37.71 6.04 -4.29
CA SER A 61 38.66 5.46 -5.22
C SER A 61 39.86 4.88 -4.48
N PHE A 62 40.60 3.97 -5.13
CA PHE A 62 41.81 3.38 -4.58
C PHE A 62 42.95 4.38 -4.34
N ASP A 63 42.88 5.56 -4.97
CA ASP A 63 43.82 6.67 -4.78
C ASP A 63 43.42 7.64 -3.64
N GLY A 64 42.33 7.34 -2.92
CA GLY A 64 41.82 8.19 -1.84
C GLY A 64 40.94 9.35 -2.29
N SER A 65 40.69 9.52 -3.59
CA SER A 65 39.70 10.48 -4.08
C SER A 65 38.26 10.02 -3.81
N GLU A 66 37.34 10.95 -3.56
CA GLU A 66 35.91 10.65 -3.43
C GLU A 66 35.16 11.11 -4.69
N THR A 67 34.39 10.22 -5.29
CA THR A 67 33.43 10.55 -6.36
C THR A 67 32.01 10.46 -5.81
N THR A 68 31.20 11.50 -6.03
CA THR A 68 29.77 11.44 -5.70
C THR A 68 28.98 11.00 -6.92
N VAL A 69 28.22 9.91 -6.79
CA VAL A 69 27.31 9.41 -7.81
C VAL A 69 25.89 9.75 -7.41
N GLU A 70 25.18 10.49 -8.26
CA GLU A 70 23.76 10.76 -8.07
C GLU A 70 22.94 9.60 -8.65
N ARG A 71 22.05 9.02 -7.84
CA ARG A 71 21.07 8.01 -8.29
C ARG A 71 19.66 8.49 -7.97
N ILE A 72 18.82 8.59 -8.99
CA ILE A 72 17.42 8.95 -8.85
C ILE A 72 16.57 7.67 -8.82
N GLU A 73 15.74 7.52 -7.80
CA GLU A 73 14.76 6.43 -7.67
C GLU A 73 13.35 7.02 -7.61
N TYR A 74 12.41 6.44 -8.34
CA TYR A 74 10.99 6.74 -8.19
C TYR A 74 10.30 5.66 -7.39
N ARG A 75 9.89 6.00 -6.17
CA ARG A 75 9.07 5.13 -5.35
C ARG A 75 7.60 5.38 -5.64
N THR A 76 6.85 4.31 -5.85
CA THR A 76 5.43 4.39 -6.19
C THR A 76 4.60 3.56 -5.20
N THR A 77 3.53 4.15 -4.68
CA THR A 77 2.48 3.45 -3.94
C THR A 77 1.22 3.42 -4.79
N ASN A 78 0.89 2.27 -5.38
CA ASN A 78 -0.32 2.10 -6.19
C ASN A 78 -1.50 1.82 -5.27
N PHE A 79 -2.57 2.60 -5.38
CA PHE A 79 -3.74 2.49 -4.52
C PHE A 79 -5.04 2.58 -5.32
N SER A 80 -6.08 1.94 -4.78
CA SER A 80 -7.44 2.12 -5.26
C SER A 80 -8.42 2.21 -4.09
N VAL A 81 -9.48 2.99 -4.29
CA VAL A 81 -10.58 3.15 -3.35
C VAL A 81 -11.88 3.08 -4.15
N ALA A 82 -12.84 2.31 -3.66
CA ALA A 82 -14.17 2.22 -4.24
C ALA A 82 -15.22 2.55 -3.17
N LEU A 83 -16.31 3.21 -3.57
CA LEU A 83 -17.35 3.70 -2.67
C LEU A 83 -18.09 2.56 -1.96
N ASP A 84 -18.33 1.47 -2.68
CA ASP A 84 -18.99 0.24 -2.21
C ASP A 84 -18.18 -0.52 -1.14
N SER A 85 -16.87 -0.32 -1.12
CA SER A 85 -15.93 -0.98 -0.22
C SER A 85 -15.38 -0.04 0.85
N LEU A 86 -15.79 1.24 0.88
CA LEU A 86 -15.41 2.13 1.97
C LEU A 86 -15.84 1.54 3.33
N PRO A 87 -15.00 1.62 4.37
CA PRO A 87 -13.75 2.40 4.44
C PRO A 87 -12.49 1.65 3.98
N VAL A 88 -12.55 0.64 3.12
CA VAL A 88 -11.37 -0.14 2.69
C VAL A 88 -10.65 0.51 1.50
N MET A 89 -9.34 0.71 1.66
CA MET A 89 -8.40 1.07 0.60
C MET A 89 -7.53 -0.13 0.26
N GLN A 90 -7.31 -0.34 -1.04
CA GLN A 90 -6.42 -1.38 -1.54
C GLN A 90 -5.09 -0.79 -1.98
N ILE A 91 -3.98 -1.37 -1.52
CA ILE A 91 -2.62 -1.07 -1.99
C ILE A 91 -2.09 -2.26 -2.80
N THR A 92 -1.65 -2.00 -4.02
CA THR A 92 -1.09 -3.02 -4.91
C THR A 92 0.44 -2.94 -4.89
N ASN A 93 1.08 -4.10 -4.69
CA ASN A 93 2.53 -4.24 -4.55
C ASN A 93 3.09 -3.19 -3.58
N PRO A 94 2.64 -3.21 -2.31
CA PRO A 94 2.98 -2.17 -1.34
C PRO A 94 4.51 -2.04 -1.21
N PRO A 95 5.05 -0.81 -1.16
CA PRO A 95 6.46 -0.59 -0.87
C PRO A 95 6.81 -1.04 0.55
N ARG A 96 8.11 -1.07 0.86
CA ARG A 96 8.63 -1.42 2.21
C ARG A 96 8.02 -0.58 3.33
N THR A 97 7.66 0.67 3.04
CA THR A 97 7.02 1.58 3.99
C THR A 97 5.91 2.36 3.30
N LEU A 98 4.76 2.47 3.97
CA LEU A 98 3.65 3.31 3.56
C LEU A 98 3.65 4.68 4.26
N LYS A 99 4.66 4.96 5.09
CA LYS A 99 4.73 6.20 5.88
C LYS A 99 4.64 7.47 5.02
N PRO A 100 5.34 7.60 3.89
CA PRO A 100 5.22 8.82 3.09
C PRO A 100 3.83 8.97 2.45
N PHE A 101 3.23 7.86 2.02
CA PHE A 101 1.87 7.82 1.50
C PHE A 101 0.85 8.24 2.57
N SER A 102 0.93 7.69 3.78
CA SER A 102 0.02 8.07 4.87
C SER A 102 0.18 9.54 5.27
N GLN A 103 1.40 10.06 5.29
CA GLN A 103 1.67 11.48 5.51
C GLN A 103 1.07 12.36 4.40
N ALA A 104 1.15 11.94 3.14
CA ALA A 104 0.54 12.64 2.02
C ALA A 104 -0.99 12.64 2.10
N LEU A 105 -1.61 11.54 2.56
CA LEU A 105 -3.05 11.50 2.82
C LEU A 105 -3.44 12.52 3.91
N VAL A 106 -2.75 12.52 5.06
CA VAL A 106 -3.02 13.47 6.15
C VAL A 106 -2.84 14.92 5.70
N LYS A 107 -1.76 15.22 4.97
CA LYS A 107 -1.48 16.56 4.43
C LYS A 107 -2.65 17.08 3.58
N ASN A 108 -3.19 16.24 2.71
CA ASN A 108 -4.15 16.67 1.68
C ASN A 108 -5.62 16.53 2.12
N LEU A 109 -5.91 15.56 2.99
CA LEU A 109 -7.27 15.28 3.45
C LEU A 109 -7.57 15.93 4.81
N GLY A 110 -6.54 16.26 5.60
CA GLY A 110 -6.65 16.95 6.87
C GLY A 110 -6.54 16.03 8.09
N LEU A 111 -6.70 16.62 9.27
CA LEU A 111 -6.63 15.92 10.56
C LEU A 111 -7.78 14.90 10.69
N GLY A 112 -7.48 13.75 11.30
CA GLY A 112 -8.43 12.65 11.48
C GLY A 112 -8.42 11.60 10.38
N VAL A 113 -7.57 11.76 9.35
CA VAL A 113 -7.32 10.70 8.37
C VAL A 113 -6.26 9.74 8.87
N SER A 114 -6.53 8.44 8.80
CA SER A 114 -5.56 7.39 9.13
C SER A 114 -5.71 6.17 8.24
N LEU A 115 -4.64 5.38 8.16
CA LEU A 115 -4.65 4.03 7.60
C LEU A 115 -4.45 3.04 8.74
N GLU A 116 -5.39 2.14 8.91
CA GLU A 116 -5.36 1.07 9.90
C GLU A 116 -5.25 -0.29 9.20
N GLU A 117 -4.54 -1.22 9.81
CA GLU A 117 -4.51 -2.59 9.32
C GLU A 117 -5.87 -3.25 9.55
N ILE A 118 -6.29 -4.05 8.58
CA ILE A 118 -7.48 -4.88 8.70
C ILE A 118 -7.02 -6.24 9.14
N ASP A 119 -7.55 -6.71 10.28
CA ASP A 119 -7.40 -8.10 10.68
C ASP A 119 -8.38 -8.94 9.86
N ILE A 120 -7.84 -9.89 9.10
CA ILE A 120 -8.61 -10.75 8.21
C ILE A 120 -8.34 -12.18 8.65
N ASN A 121 -9.41 -12.89 8.97
CA ASN A 121 -9.39 -14.32 9.18
C ASN A 121 -9.92 -15.02 7.90
N PRO A 122 -9.05 -15.62 7.06
CA PRO A 122 -9.47 -16.26 5.81
C PRO A 122 -10.40 -17.47 6.02
N ILE A 123 -10.44 -18.04 7.24
CA ILE A 123 -11.36 -19.14 7.57
C ILE A 123 -12.81 -18.67 7.51
N ASP A 124 -13.08 -17.42 7.89
CA ASP A 124 -14.44 -16.86 7.82
C ASP A 124 -14.90 -16.80 6.36
N TRP A 125 -13.99 -16.51 5.43
CA TRP A 125 -14.31 -16.54 4.00
C TRP A 125 -14.58 -17.95 3.51
N LEU A 126 -13.77 -18.93 3.94
CA LEU A 126 -14.02 -20.32 3.58
C LEU A 126 -15.41 -20.77 4.03
N ASN A 127 -15.81 -20.43 5.27
CA ASN A 127 -17.12 -20.75 5.80
C ASN A 127 -18.25 -20.12 4.95
N GLU A 128 -18.16 -18.83 4.69
CA GLU A 128 -19.13 -18.11 3.85
C GLU A 128 -19.22 -18.68 2.43
N ILE A 129 -18.09 -18.94 1.77
CA ILE A 129 -18.13 -19.46 0.40
C ILE A 129 -18.63 -20.91 0.40
N SER A 130 -18.26 -21.72 1.39
CA SER A 130 -18.74 -23.11 1.52
C SER A 130 -20.26 -23.22 1.71
N SER A 131 -20.91 -22.15 2.21
CA SER A 131 -22.37 -22.10 2.35
C SER A 131 -23.11 -22.00 1.01
N SER A 132 -22.44 -21.48 -0.02
CA SER A 132 -23.03 -21.19 -1.34
C SER A 132 -22.46 -22.05 -2.47
N VAL A 133 -21.25 -22.58 -2.29
CA VAL A 133 -20.54 -23.38 -3.28
C VAL A 133 -19.86 -24.55 -2.58
N ASN A 134 -19.94 -25.74 -3.17
CA ASN A 134 -19.19 -26.89 -2.66
C ASN A 134 -17.71 -26.70 -2.97
N ILE A 135 -16.91 -26.41 -1.94
CA ILE A 135 -15.47 -26.14 -2.05
C ILE A 135 -14.72 -27.11 -1.15
N ASN A 136 -13.69 -27.75 -1.71
CA ASN A 136 -12.72 -28.51 -0.95
C ASN A 136 -11.45 -27.68 -0.74
N LEU A 137 -11.09 -27.45 0.52
CA LEU A 137 -9.81 -26.85 0.88
C LEU A 137 -8.70 -27.91 0.72
N THR A 138 -7.93 -27.81 -0.36
CA THR A 138 -6.85 -28.78 -0.66
C THR A 138 -5.56 -28.48 0.09
N GLN A 139 -5.26 -27.19 0.32
CA GLN A 139 -4.03 -26.77 0.95
C GLN A 139 -4.19 -25.43 1.68
N LEU A 140 -3.62 -25.37 2.88
CA LEU A 140 -3.46 -24.14 3.66
C LEU A 140 -1.98 -23.98 4.07
N ASP A 141 -1.32 -22.94 3.56
CA ASP A 141 0.03 -22.56 3.93
C ASP A 141 0.03 -21.39 4.91
N ILE A 142 0.53 -21.61 6.11
CA ILE A 142 0.62 -20.59 7.16
C ILE A 142 2.11 -20.32 7.40
N SER A 143 2.52 -19.06 7.26
CA SER A 143 3.93 -18.64 7.43
C SER A 143 4.05 -17.60 8.53
N ARG A 144 5.24 -17.52 9.15
CA ARG A 144 5.56 -16.56 10.22
C ARG A 144 4.71 -16.72 11.48
N VAL A 145 4.27 -17.94 11.78
CA VAL A 145 3.57 -18.23 13.04
C VAL A 145 4.57 -18.06 14.18
N ARG A 146 4.33 -17.11 15.10
CA ARG A 146 5.23 -16.90 16.23
C ARG A 146 5.11 -18.08 17.20
N VAL A 147 6.20 -18.81 17.39
CA VAL A 147 6.26 -19.98 18.30
C VAL A 147 7.10 -19.71 19.55
N SER A 148 8.01 -18.73 19.48
CA SER A 148 8.68 -18.13 20.64
C SER A 148 9.12 -16.70 20.31
N ASP A 149 9.76 -16.00 21.25
CA ASP A 149 10.12 -14.59 21.09
C ASP A 149 11.00 -14.30 19.87
N TYR A 150 11.82 -15.27 19.47
CA TYR A 150 12.78 -15.17 18.36
C TYR A 150 12.62 -16.27 17.30
N ALA A 151 11.55 -17.06 17.37
CA ALA A 151 11.31 -18.13 16.41
C ALA A 151 9.93 -18.02 15.76
N THR A 152 9.94 -18.23 14.44
CA THR A 152 8.72 -18.32 13.64
C THR A 152 8.67 -19.65 12.91
N ALA A 153 7.50 -20.27 12.88
CA ALA A 153 7.25 -21.50 12.15
C ALA A 153 6.55 -21.25 10.81
N LYS A 154 6.67 -22.24 9.93
CA LYS A 154 5.84 -22.41 8.74
C LYS A 154 5.10 -23.73 8.89
N MET A 155 3.81 -23.73 8.62
CA MET A 155 2.93 -24.89 8.69
C MET A 155 2.21 -25.03 7.36
N GLN A 156 2.08 -26.26 6.90
CA GLN A 156 1.32 -26.62 5.70
C GLN A 156 0.32 -27.70 6.10
N ILE A 157 -0.95 -27.44 5.82
CA ILE A 157 -2.04 -28.40 6.02
C ILE A 157 -2.50 -28.81 4.64
N ILE A 158 -2.48 -30.12 4.36
CA ILE A 158 -2.91 -30.72 3.08
C ILE A 158 -4.12 -31.59 3.39
N GLY A 159 -5.21 -31.37 2.66
CA GLY A 159 -6.50 -32.05 2.82
C GLY A 159 -6.94 -32.74 1.54
#